data_AF-A0AAW5TZB9-F1
#
_entry.id   AF-A0AAW5TZB9-F1
#
_cell.length_a   1.000
_cell.length_b   1.000
_cell.length_c   1.000
_cell.angle_alpha   90.00
_cell.angle_beta   90.00
_cell.angle_gamma   90.00
#
_symmetry.space_group_name_H-M   'P 1'
#
loop_
_entity.id
_entity.type
_entity.pdbx_description
1 polymer ?
#
loop_
_entity_poly.entity_id
_entity_poly.type
_entity_poly.pdbx_seq_one_letter_code
_entity_poly.pdbx_strand_id
1 'polypeptide(L)'
;MARFIDPRVDWAFKRIFGSEDTKECLITFLNGLFEDELVIKDVTFAKTEKLGLRPDDRGVVFDVYCITNEGKHVIVEMQKKEQEYFADRALYYTARAIVQQGIRGIWDYHLAPVYTVCFMDFVSNSPMLKEFRTDLVLTDLQTRQRVSDRMRIVYLQLPLFDKHTEAECMDIFDCWIYIVKNMNMFEQMPFSEKYPVFRKLAEIGDLRKLSREELELYDEDIKNMRDIYATRKFDEKKGMEIGMEKEKLATARR
;
A
#
# COMPACT_ATOMS: atom_id res chain seq x y z
N MET A 1 19.44 0.33 18.82
CA MET A 1 18.08 -0.10 18.42
C MET A 1 17.49 1.00 17.56
N ALA A 2 16.64 0.64 16.59
CA ALA A 2 15.86 1.64 15.87
C ALA A 2 15.09 2.53 16.87
N ARG A 3 14.91 3.81 16.55
CA ARG A 3 14.10 4.72 17.36
C ARG A 3 12.63 4.64 17.00
N PHE A 4 12.34 4.44 15.72
CA PHE A 4 10.98 4.41 15.19
C PHE A 4 10.61 3.04 14.61
N ILE A 5 9.30 2.77 14.56
CA ILE A 5 8.72 1.59 13.90
C ILE A 5 8.98 1.59 12.39
N ASP A 6 9.01 0.42 11.76
CA ASP A 6 9.06 0.24 10.30
C ASP A 6 7.64 0.24 9.69
N PRO A 7 7.20 1.27 8.94
CA PRO A 7 5.84 1.35 8.40
C PRO A 7 5.50 0.24 7.41
N ARG A 8 6.48 -0.53 6.93
CA ARG A 8 6.25 -1.61 5.96
C ARG A 8 5.75 -2.89 6.63
N VAL A 9 5.83 -3.01 7.96
CA VAL A 9 5.20 -4.13 8.67
C VAL A 9 3.71 -3.88 8.95
N ASP A 10 2.93 -4.94 9.10
CA ASP A 10 1.46 -4.86 9.03
C ASP A 10 0.88 -4.04 10.20
N TRP A 11 1.34 -4.35 11.41
CA TRP A 11 0.96 -3.67 12.64
C TRP A 11 1.30 -2.18 12.60
N ALA A 12 2.52 -1.83 12.15
CA ALA A 12 2.97 -0.45 12.06
C ALA A 12 2.17 0.32 11.00
N PHE A 13 1.92 -0.31 9.85
CA PHE A 13 1.11 0.28 8.77
C PHE A 13 -0.31 0.60 9.26
N LYS A 14 -0.97 -0.36 9.92
CA LYS A 14 -2.31 -0.19 10.50
C LYS A 14 -2.33 0.82 11.64
N ARG A 15 -1.27 0.88 12.46
CA ARG A 15 -1.14 1.92 13.50
C ARG A 15 -1.08 3.32 12.89
N ILE A 16 -0.31 3.50 11.82
CA ILE A 16 -0.09 4.81 11.19
C ILE A 16 -1.31 5.25 10.37
N PHE A 17 -1.94 4.34 9.62
CA PHE A 17 -2.97 4.69 8.64
C PHE A 17 -4.38 4.19 8.96
N GLY A 18 -4.54 3.30 9.94
CA GLY A 18 -5.77 2.52 10.14
C GLY A 18 -6.56 2.82 11.42
N SER A 19 -6.22 3.86 12.19
CA SER A 19 -6.95 4.21 13.42
C SER A 19 -7.47 5.64 13.44
N GLU A 20 -8.56 5.87 14.18
CA GLU A 20 -9.17 7.20 14.30
C GLU A 20 -8.20 8.25 14.86
N ASP A 21 -7.35 7.86 15.83
CA ASP A 21 -6.36 8.76 16.42
C ASP A 21 -5.29 9.21 15.41
N THR A 22 -5.02 8.38 14.41
CA THR A 22 -3.99 8.59 13.39
C THR A 22 -4.53 8.94 12.01
N LYS A 23 -5.85 9.12 11.86
CA LYS A 23 -6.52 9.37 10.56
C LYS A 23 -5.94 10.55 9.77
N GLU A 24 -5.42 11.55 10.46
CA GLU A 24 -4.73 12.69 9.83
C GLU A 24 -3.51 12.27 9.00
N CYS A 25 -2.79 11.22 9.41
CA CYS A 25 -1.69 10.64 8.64
C CYS A 25 -2.18 10.11 7.29
N LEU A 26 -3.27 9.31 7.31
CA LEU A 26 -3.89 8.79 6.10
C LEU A 26 -4.42 9.92 5.21
N ILE A 27 -5.17 10.87 5.77
CA ILE A 27 -5.73 12.00 5.02
C ILE A 27 -4.62 12.81 4.36
N THR A 28 -3.55 13.11 5.09
CA THR A 28 -2.43 13.91 4.57
C THR A 28 -1.67 13.16 3.48
N PHE A 29 -1.45 11.86 3.66
CA PHE A 29 -0.86 11.02 2.62
C PHE A 29 -1.71 11.01 1.34
N LEU A 30 -3.01 10.74 1.46
CA LEU A 30 -3.92 10.66 0.31
C LEU A 30 -4.08 11.99 -0.41
N ASN A 31 -4.14 13.11 0.31
CA ASN A 31 -4.19 14.45 -0.28
C ASN A 31 -2.89 14.79 -1.04
N GLY A 32 -1.73 14.31 -0.56
CA GLY A 32 -0.49 14.42 -1.32
C GLY A 32 -0.48 13.52 -2.57
N LEU A 33 -0.93 12.26 -2.43
CA LEU A 33 -0.96 11.31 -3.55
C LEU A 33 -1.89 11.77 -4.69
N PHE A 34 -3.01 12.38 -4.33
CA PHE A 34 -4.05 12.87 -5.24
C PHE A 34 -4.12 14.39 -5.27
N GLU A 35 -2.97 15.06 -5.15
CA GLU A 35 -2.87 16.51 -5.25
C GLU A 35 -3.58 17.01 -6.52
N ASP A 36 -4.28 18.15 -6.41
CA ASP A 36 -5.15 18.75 -7.44
C ASP A 36 -6.37 17.91 -7.90
N GLU A 37 -6.48 16.65 -7.48
CA GLU A 37 -7.57 15.75 -7.86
C GLU A 37 -8.59 15.50 -6.74
N LEU A 38 -8.11 15.38 -5.49
CA LEU A 38 -8.95 15.08 -4.32
C LEU A 38 -8.56 15.97 -3.13
N VAL A 39 -9.58 16.43 -2.40
CA VAL A 39 -9.41 17.13 -1.11
C VAL A 39 -10.23 16.39 -0.05
N ILE A 40 -9.57 15.50 0.66
CA ILE A 40 -10.15 14.73 1.76
C ILE A 40 -10.05 15.57 3.03
N LYS A 41 -11.21 15.87 3.63
CA LYS A 41 -11.31 16.61 4.90
C LYS A 41 -11.42 15.68 6.08
N ASP A 42 -12.10 14.55 5.88
CA ASP A 42 -12.29 13.53 6.91
C ASP A 42 -12.48 12.16 6.26
N VAL A 43 -12.22 11.12 7.04
CA VAL A 43 -12.51 9.73 6.68
C VAL A 43 -13.22 9.03 7.84
N THR A 44 -14.05 8.06 7.51
CA THR A 44 -14.62 7.10 8.46
C THR A 44 -14.07 5.73 8.12
N PHE A 45 -13.40 5.09 9.08
CA PHE A 45 -12.93 3.71 8.88
C PHE A 45 -14.12 2.74 8.83
N ALA A 46 -14.09 1.86 7.83
CA ALA A 46 -15.09 0.82 7.64
C ALA A 46 -14.45 -0.55 7.89
N LYS A 47 -15.29 -1.55 8.20
CA LYS A 47 -14.81 -2.92 8.44
C LYS A 47 -13.94 -3.41 7.29
N THR A 48 -12.72 -3.82 7.60
CA THR A 48 -11.73 -4.34 6.67
C THR A 48 -12.06 -5.74 6.20
N GLU A 49 -12.67 -6.56 7.07
CA GLU A 49 -13.19 -7.87 6.71
C GLU A 49 -14.47 -7.74 5.88
N LYS A 50 -14.38 -8.20 4.63
CA LYS A 50 -15.48 -8.30 3.67
C LYS A 50 -15.83 -9.76 3.49
N LEU A 51 -16.92 -10.18 4.13
CA LEU A 51 -17.46 -11.53 3.94
C LEU A 51 -17.80 -11.80 2.48
N GLY A 52 -17.75 -13.08 2.11
CA GLY A 52 -18.23 -13.59 0.84
C GLY A 52 -19.71 -13.27 0.59
N LEU A 53 -20.16 -13.30 -0.67
CA LEU A 53 -21.60 -13.07 -0.96
C LEU A 53 -22.45 -14.26 -0.53
N ARG A 54 -21.84 -15.45 -0.50
CA ARG A 54 -22.39 -16.70 0.00
C ARG A 54 -21.56 -17.20 1.19
N PRO A 55 -22.10 -18.08 2.04
CA PRO A 55 -21.37 -18.64 3.19
C PRO A 55 -20.04 -19.31 2.82
N ASP A 56 -19.97 -19.91 1.63
CA ASP A 56 -18.79 -20.65 1.16
C ASP A 56 -17.80 -19.79 0.36
N ASP A 57 -18.17 -18.52 0.07
CA ASP A 57 -17.32 -17.61 -0.68
C ASP A 57 -16.18 -17.12 0.22
N ARG A 58 -14.95 -17.11 -0.31
CA ARG A 58 -13.81 -16.52 0.40
C ARG A 58 -14.03 -15.02 0.59
N GLY A 59 -13.86 -14.57 1.84
CA GLY A 59 -13.82 -13.15 2.16
C GLY A 59 -12.56 -12.47 1.65
N VAL A 60 -12.55 -11.14 1.74
CA VAL A 60 -11.39 -10.29 1.52
C VAL A 60 -11.13 -9.51 2.80
N VAL A 61 -9.86 -9.39 3.19
CA VAL A 61 -9.46 -8.52 4.30
C VAL A 61 -8.57 -7.43 3.73
N PHE A 62 -8.98 -6.18 3.93
CA PHE A 62 -8.19 -5.02 3.58
C PHE A 62 -7.25 -4.62 4.73
N ASP A 63 -6.10 -4.03 4.43
CA ASP A 63 -5.24 -3.48 5.50
C ASP A 63 -5.89 -2.23 6.10
N VAL A 64 -6.29 -1.30 5.23
CA VAL A 64 -7.02 -0.09 5.59
C VAL A 64 -8.17 0.11 4.61
N TYR A 65 -9.36 0.34 5.13
CA TYR A 65 -10.54 0.67 4.35
C TYR A 65 -11.32 1.81 4.99
N CYS A 66 -11.53 2.89 4.25
CA CYS A 66 -12.27 4.04 4.73
C CYS A 66 -13.15 4.67 3.65
N ILE A 67 -14.08 5.50 4.11
CA ILE A 67 -14.97 6.30 3.27
C ILE A 67 -14.70 7.76 3.60
N THR A 68 -14.39 8.55 2.57
CA THR A 68 -14.15 10.00 2.70
C THR A 68 -15.44 10.75 3.05
N ASN A 69 -15.30 12.00 3.50
CA ASN A 69 -16.42 12.92 3.71
C ASN A 69 -17.28 13.18 2.46
N GLU A 70 -16.82 12.83 1.25
CA GLU A 70 -17.57 12.93 -0.01
C GLU A 70 -18.13 11.58 -0.49
N GLY A 71 -18.06 10.54 0.34
CA GLY A 71 -18.57 9.20 0.00
C GLY A 71 -17.65 8.37 -0.90
N LYS A 72 -16.47 8.87 -1.27
CA LYS A 72 -15.47 8.10 -2.03
C LYS A 72 -14.85 7.02 -1.13
N HIS A 73 -14.73 5.81 -1.63
CA HIS A 73 -14.13 4.68 -0.92
C HIS A 73 -12.64 4.61 -1.20
N VAL A 74 -11.84 4.37 -0.17
CA VAL A 74 -10.39 4.23 -0.28
C VAL A 74 -9.94 2.95 0.41
N ILE A 75 -9.20 2.13 -0.33
CA ILE A 75 -8.50 0.94 0.16
C ILE A 75 -7.00 1.27 0.08
N VAL A 76 -6.27 1.04 1.17
CA VAL A 76 -4.80 1.19 1.18
C VAL A 76 -4.18 -0.11 1.68
N GLU A 77 -3.24 -0.65 0.91
CA GLU A 77 -2.64 -1.98 1.10
C GLU A 77 -1.11 -1.90 1.14
N MET A 78 -0.49 -2.66 2.04
CA MET A 78 0.98 -2.83 2.12
C MET A 78 1.38 -4.24 1.70
N GLN A 79 2.17 -4.35 0.62
CA GLN A 79 2.46 -5.62 -0.03
C GLN A 79 3.96 -5.92 0.03
N LYS A 80 4.32 -6.95 0.81
CA LYS A 80 5.71 -7.31 1.14
C LYS A 80 6.36 -8.31 0.17
N LYS A 81 5.55 -9.03 -0.60
CA LYS A 81 6.03 -10.10 -1.51
C LYS A 81 5.21 -10.09 -2.80
N GLU A 82 5.90 -10.27 -3.91
CA GLU A 82 5.23 -10.49 -5.19
C GLU A 82 4.44 -11.80 -5.17
N GLN A 83 3.22 -11.74 -5.70
CA GLN A 83 2.35 -12.88 -5.92
C GLN A 83 1.98 -12.91 -7.40
N GLU A 84 1.78 -14.11 -7.93
CA GLU A 84 1.17 -14.24 -9.25
C GLU A 84 -0.20 -13.54 -9.28
N TYR A 85 -0.53 -12.91 -10.41
CA TYR A 85 -1.80 -12.21 -10.60
C TYR A 85 -2.04 -11.06 -9.60
N PHE A 86 -0.97 -10.40 -9.14
CA PHE A 86 -1.08 -9.28 -8.21
C PHE A 86 -2.03 -8.17 -8.70
N ALA A 87 -1.96 -7.84 -10.01
CA ALA A 87 -2.86 -6.86 -10.60
C ALA A 87 -4.33 -7.30 -10.53
N ASP A 88 -4.60 -8.58 -10.81
CA ASP A 88 -5.95 -9.15 -10.75
C ASP A 88 -6.47 -9.21 -9.32
N ARG A 89 -5.60 -9.43 -8.32
CA ARG A 89 -5.96 -9.39 -6.91
C ARG A 89 -6.41 -7.99 -6.50
N ALA A 90 -5.67 -6.95 -6.88
CA ALA A 90 -6.07 -5.57 -6.61
C ALA A 90 -7.41 -5.27 -7.30
N LEU A 91 -7.58 -5.66 -8.57
CA LEU A 91 -8.85 -5.53 -9.29
C LEU A 91 -10.00 -6.25 -8.59
N TYR A 92 -9.78 -7.49 -8.12
CA TYR A 92 -10.78 -8.25 -7.36
C TYR A 92 -11.17 -7.50 -6.09
N TYR A 93 -10.21 -6.96 -5.35
CA TYR A 93 -10.43 -6.20 -4.11
C TYR A 93 -11.24 -4.93 -4.38
N THR A 94 -10.87 -4.17 -5.40
CA THR A 94 -11.60 -2.98 -5.84
C THR A 94 -13.02 -3.33 -6.27
N ALA A 95 -13.20 -4.39 -7.07
CA ALA A 95 -14.51 -4.86 -7.51
C ALA A 95 -15.39 -5.30 -6.32
N ARG A 96 -14.82 -5.93 -5.28
CA ARG A 96 -15.55 -6.28 -4.05
C ARG A 96 -16.10 -5.03 -3.36
N ALA A 97 -15.31 -3.96 -3.26
CA ALA A 97 -15.79 -2.71 -2.68
C ALA A 97 -16.88 -2.04 -3.54
N ILE A 98 -16.77 -2.12 -4.87
CA ILE A 98 -17.81 -1.65 -5.81
C ILE A 98 -19.13 -2.42 -5.61
N VAL A 99 -19.07 -3.76 -5.62
CA VAL A 99 -20.27 -4.62 -5.50
C VAL A 99 -21.00 -4.37 -4.17
N GLN A 100 -20.27 -4.09 -3.09
CA GLN A 100 -20.84 -3.85 -1.77
C GLN A 100 -21.58 -2.52 -1.63
N GLN A 101 -21.48 -1.60 -2.60
CA GLN A 101 -22.28 -0.38 -2.63
C GLN A 101 -23.73 -0.65 -3.07
N GLY A 102 -23.99 -1.79 -3.72
CA GLY A 102 -25.32 -2.14 -4.17
C GLY A 102 -26.30 -2.33 -3.02
N ILE A 103 -27.47 -1.71 -3.12
CA ILE A 103 -28.58 -1.86 -2.17
C ILE A 103 -29.64 -2.83 -2.71
N ARG A 104 -30.35 -3.52 -1.81
CA ARG A 104 -31.49 -4.36 -2.20
C ARG A 104 -32.68 -3.49 -2.61
N GLY A 105 -33.37 -3.87 -3.69
CA GLY A 105 -34.54 -3.16 -4.20
C GLY A 105 -34.19 -2.31 -5.43
N ILE A 106 -34.86 -1.16 -5.57
CA ILE A 106 -34.63 -0.26 -6.69
C ILE A 106 -33.29 0.45 -6.49
N TRP A 107 -32.38 0.26 -7.44
CA TRP A 107 -31.07 0.90 -7.48
C TRP A 107 -30.74 1.26 -8.92
N ASP A 108 -30.23 2.46 -9.14
CA ASP A 108 -29.92 3.03 -10.46
C ASP A 108 -28.46 2.83 -10.87
N TYR A 109 -27.70 2.02 -10.10
CA TYR A 109 -26.29 1.74 -10.32
C TYR A 109 -25.38 2.98 -10.20
N HIS A 110 -25.82 4.02 -9.48
CA HIS A 110 -24.98 5.17 -9.19
C HIS A 110 -23.89 4.80 -8.17
N LEU A 111 -22.73 4.39 -8.67
CA LEU A 111 -21.57 3.97 -7.87
C LEU A 111 -20.82 5.18 -7.29
N ALA A 112 -20.38 5.08 -6.05
CA ALA A 112 -19.35 5.94 -5.50
C ALA A 112 -17.95 5.49 -5.99
N PRO A 113 -17.02 6.43 -6.26
CA PRO A 113 -15.66 6.07 -6.67
C PRO A 113 -14.93 5.20 -5.64
N VAL A 114 -14.15 4.23 -6.13
CA VAL A 114 -13.25 3.39 -5.32
C VAL A 114 -11.80 3.62 -5.77
N TYR A 115 -10.97 4.05 -4.82
CA TYR A 115 -9.54 4.19 -4.95
C TYR A 115 -8.86 3.04 -4.22
N THR A 116 -7.95 2.33 -4.88
CA THR A 116 -7.14 1.27 -4.27
C THR A 116 -5.67 1.65 -4.41
N VAL A 117 -5.00 1.90 -3.30
CA VAL A 117 -3.59 2.31 -3.26
C VAL A 117 -2.77 1.17 -2.70
N CYS A 118 -1.85 0.64 -3.50
CA CYS A 118 -1.00 -0.48 -3.13
C CYS A 118 0.45 -0.01 -2.99
N PHE A 119 0.96 0.02 -1.76
CA PHE A 119 2.38 0.10 -1.50
C PHE A 119 3.02 -1.26 -1.75
N MET A 120 4.09 -1.30 -2.55
CA MET A 120 4.80 -2.52 -2.91
C MET A 120 6.25 -2.42 -2.42
N ASP A 121 6.62 -3.24 -1.44
CA ASP A 121 8.00 -3.38 -0.93
C ASP A 121 8.83 -4.34 -1.80
N PHE A 122 8.53 -4.37 -3.09
CA PHE A 122 9.21 -5.15 -4.11
C PHE A 122 9.03 -4.49 -5.48
N VAL A 123 9.93 -4.81 -6.41
CA VAL A 123 9.77 -4.47 -7.82
C VAL A 123 9.01 -5.62 -8.47
N SER A 124 7.91 -5.31 -9.16
CA SER A 124 7.15 -6.33 -9.88
C SER A 124 7.87 -6.74 -11.16
N ASN A 125 7.76 -8.03 -11.47
CA ASN A 125 8.19 -8.59 -12.75
C ASN A 125 7.17 -8.33 -13.88
N SER A 126 6.02 -7.73 -13.57
CA SER A 126 5.01 -7.39 -14.56
C SER A 126 5.55 -6.37 -15.58
N PRO A 127 5.39 -6.61 -16.89
CA PRO A 127 5.83 -5.66 -17.92
C PRO A 127 5.05 -4.34 -17.85
N MET A 128 3.91 -4.29 -17.16
CA MET A 128 3.08 -3.10 -17.01
C MET A 128 3.44 -2.25 -15.79
N LEU A 129 4.14 -2.80 -14.79
CA LEU A 129 4.47 -2.13 -13.54
C LEU A 129 5.99 -1.88 -13.47
N LYS A 130 6.48 -0.93 -14.28
CA LYS A 130 7.92 -0.62 -14.35
C LYS A 130 8.33 0.66 -13.64
N GLU A 131 7.37 1.52 -13.35
CA GLU A 131 7.61 2.84 -12.76
C GLU A 131 7.36 2.81 -11.25
N PHE A 132 7.90 3.80 -10.54
CA PHE A 132 7.59 4.03 -9.13
C PHE A 132 6.07 4.11 -8.91
N ARG A 133 5.37 4.86 -9.74
CA ARG A 133 3.92 5.05 -9.67
C ARG A 133 3.26 4.56 -10.96
N THR A 134 2.18 3.79 -10.83
CA THR A 134 1.34 3.40 -11.97
C THR A 134 -0.13 3.48 -11.59
N ASP A 135 -0.90 4.22 -12.37
CA ASP A 135 -2.32 4.45 -12.14
C ASP A 135 -3.14 3.74 -13.22
N LEU A 136 -3.98 2.79 -12.81
CA LEU A 136 -4.94 2.11 -13.68
C LEU A 136 -6.32 2.77 -13.55
N VAL A 137 -6.87 3.18 -14.70
CA VAL A 137 -8.19 3.82 -14.82
C VAL A 137 -8.97 3.20 -15.98
N LEU A 138 -10.29 3.35 -15.96
CA LEU A 138 -11.12 2.94 -17.09
C LEU A 138 -11.03 3.98 -18.22
N THR A 139 -10.46 3.58 -19.36
CA THR A 139 -10.21 4.45 -20.51
C THR A 139 -10.62 3.78 -21.81
N ASP A 140 -11.03 4.58 -22.79
CA ASP A 140 -11.24 4.12 -24.16
C ASP A 140 -9.89 3.86 -24.84
N LEU A 141 -9.74 2.73 -25.53
CA LEU A 141 -8.45 2.31 -26.08
C LEU A 141 -8.00 3.13 -27.29
N GLN A 142 -8.95 3.67 -28.07
CA GLN A 142 -8.63 4.45 -29.27
C GLN A 142 -8.27 5.89 -28.92
N THR A 143 -9.13 6.55 -28.14
CA THR A 143 -9.03 7.97 -27.80
C THR A 143 -8.17 8.21 -26.55
N ARG A 144 -7.96 7.18 -25.72
CA ARG A 144 -7.34 7.29 -24.39
C ARG A 144 -8.09 8.21 -23.43
N GLN A 145 -9.34 8.55 -23.74
CA GLN A 145 -10.18 9.35 -22.86
C GLN A 145 -10.71 8.49 -21.72
N ARG A 146 -10.63 9.04 -20.50
CA ARG A 146 -11.20 8.41 -19.31
C ARG A 146 -12.72 8.32 -19.47
N VAL A 147 -13.23 7.09 -19.43
CA VAL A 147 -14.67 6.81 -19.59
C VAL A 147 -15.39 6.93 -18.25
N SER A 148 -14.70 6.64 -17.15
CA SER A 148 -15.29 6.65 -15.82
C SER A 148 -14.26 7.00 -14.76
N ASP A 149 -14.73 7.69 -13.72
CA ASP A 149 -13.97 8.02 -12.53
C ASP A 149 -14.23 7.08 -11.35
N ARG A 150 -15.04 6.04 -11.55
CA ARG A 150 -15.54 5.18 -10.47
C ARG A 150 -14.52 4.17 -9.94
N MET A 151 -13.42 3.96 -10.66
CA MET A 151 -12.36 3.03 -10.27
C MET A 151 -10.99 3.60 -10.60
N ARG A 152 -10.09 3.59 -9.61
CA ARG A 152 -8.65 3.85 -9.79
C ARG A 152 -7.83 2.92 -8.91
N ILE A 153 -6.85 2.26 -9.50
CA ILE A 153 -5.88 1.44 -8.76
C ILE A 153 -4.51 2.09 -8.94
N VAL A 154 -3.83 2.38 -7.84
CA VAL A 154 -2.52 3.04 -7.82
C VAL A 154 -1.50 2.07 -7.23
N TYR A 155 -0.47 1.75 -8.00
CA TYR A 155 0.69 0.98 -7.54
C TYR A 155 1.84 1.91 -7.22
N LEU A 156 2.43 1.75 -6.03
CA LEU A 156 3.58 2.50 -5.54
C LEU A 156 4.71 1.53 -5.21
N GLN A 157 5.64 1.34 -6.15
CA GLN A 157 6.79 0.45 -6.01
C GLN A 157 7.91 1.14 -5.24
N LEU A 158 7.91 0.97 -3.92
CA LEU A 158 8.84 1.63 -2.99
C LEU A 158 10.33 1.49 -3.35
N PRO A 159 10.81 0.33 -3.86
CA PRO A 159 12.22 0.21 -4.28
C PRO A 159 12.60 1.14 -5.43
N LEU A 160 11.64 1.54 -6.29
CA LEU A 160 11.85 2.42 -7.44
C LEU A 160 11.78 3.91 -7.08
N PHE A 161 11.46 4.25 -5.83
CA PHE A 161 11.55 5.64 -5.35
C PHE A 161 13.02 6.09 -5.29
N ASP A 162 13.34 7.12 -6.07
CA ASP A 162 14.70 7.56 -6.43
C ASP A 162 15.23 8.71 -5.57
N LYS A 163 14.45 9.19 -4.60
CA LYS A 163 14.87 10.23 -3.65
C LYS A 163 15.56 9.57 -2.46
N HIS A 164 16.83 9.89 -2.29
CA HIS A 164 17.73 9.30 -1.30
C HIS A 164 18.05 10.23 -0.14
N THR A 165 17.73 11.52 -0.27
CA THR A 165 17.96 12.54 0.75
C THR A 165 16.70 13.37 1.02
N GLU A 166 16.63 13.98 2.21
CA GLU A 166 15.52 14.87 2.58
C GLU A 166 15.36 16.05 1.61
N ALA A 167 16.47 16.57 1.06
CA ALA A 167 16.46 17.74 0.17
C ALA A 167 15.85 17.44 -1.22
N GLU A 168 15.81 16.18 -1.65
CA GLU A 168 15.19 15.78 -2.92
C GLU A 168 13.67 15.69 -2.83
N CYS A 169 13.11 15.67 -1.60
CA CYS A 169 11.67 15.61 -1.36
C CYS A 169 11.05 17.01 -1.54
N MET A 170 10.33 17.19 -2.65
CA MET A 170 9.83 18.49 -3.10
C MET A 170 8.47 18.78 -2.48
N ASP A 171 7.59 17.79 -2.48
CA ASP A 171 6.22 17.88 -1.97
C ASP A 171 5.98 16.96 -0.77
N ILE A 172 4.75 16.97 -0.26
CA ILE A 172 4.38 16.16 0.91
C ILE A 172 4.26 14.68 0.57
N PHE A 173 3.96 14.34 -0.68
CA PHE A 173 3.86 12.95 -1.14
C PHE A 173 5.25 12.31 -1.14
N ASP A 174 6.26 13.00 -1.67
CA ASP A 174 7.66 12.59 -1.57
C ASP A 174 8.08 12.35 -0.12
N CYS A 175 7.77 13.31 0.77
CA CYS A 175 8.09 13.19 2.19
C CYS A 175 7.46 11.94 2.81
N TRP A 176 6.20 11.64 2.47
CA TRP A 176 5.53 10.42 2.94
C TRP A 176 6.22 9.15 2.43
N ILE A 177 6.54 9.07 1.14
CA ILE A 177 7.20 7.89 0.57
C ILE A 177 8.60 7.70 1.16
N TYR A 178 9.36 8.79 1.31
CA TYR A 178 10.67 8.79 1.95
C TYR A 178 10.58 8.29 3.39
N ILE A 179 9.58 8.74 4.16
CA ILE A 179 9.37 8.26 5.53
C ILE A 179 8.97 6.78 5.54
N VAL A 180 7.95 6.36 4.76
CA VAL A 180 7.50 4.97 4.71
C VAL A 180 8.64 4.01 4.39
N LYS A 181 9.55 4.40 3.49
CA LYS A 181 10.70 3.59 3.07
C LYS A 181 11.81 3.49 4.13
N ASN A 182 11.99 4.53 4.96
CA ASN A 182 13.22 4.70 5.75
C ASN A 182 13.00 4.95 7.27
N MET A 183 11.76 5.02 7.76
CA MET A 183 11.45 5.51 9.11
C MET A 183 12.19 4.79 10.24
N ASN A 184 12.40 3.48 10.13
CA ASN A 184 13.13 2.69 11.12
C ASN A 184 14.64 3.02 11.19
N MET A 185 15.19 3.72 10.20
CA MET A 185 16.60 4.14 10.15
C MET A 185 16.82 5.54 10.73
N PHE A 186 15.76 6.31 10.99
CA PHE A 186 15.91 7.68 11.46
C PHE A 186 16.24 7.76 12.95
N GLU A 187 17.20 8.64 13.28
CA GLU A 187 17.43 9.07 14.66
C GLU A 187 16.48 10.22 15.06
N GLN A 188 16.07 11.04 14.10
CA GLN A 188 15.12 12.14 14.25
C GLN A 188 14.16 12.14 13.06
N MET A 189 12.87 12.40 13.31
CA MET A 189 11.86 12.42 12.25
C MET A 189 12.08 13.61 11.30
N PRO A 190 12.33 13.37 10.00
CA PRO A 190 12.50 14.43 9.02
C PRO A 190 11.19 15.18 8.77
N PHE A 191 11.30 16.36 8.15
CA PHE A 191 10.16 17.19 7.71
C PHE A 191 9.18 17.65 8.80
N SER A 192 9.43 17.34 10.08
CA SER A 192 8.57 17.65 11.22
C SER A 192 8.38 19.16 11.48
N GLU A 193 9.35 19.97 11.04
CA GLU A 193 9.24 21.43 11.02
C GLU A 193 8.36 21.94 9.86
N LYS A 194 8.46 21.31 8.68
CA LYS A 194 7.71 21.68 7.46
C LYS A 194 6.25 21.27 7.56
N TYR A 195 5.96 20.07 8.06
CA TYR A 195 4.62 19.51 8.14
C TYR A 195 4.30 18.97 9.55
N PRO A 196 3.31 19.55 10.26
CA PRO A 196 2.93 19.14 11.62
C PRO A 196 2.55 17.65 11.75
N VAL A 197 1.99 17.04 10.70
CA VAL A 197 1.62 15.62 10.69
C VAL A 197 2.81 14.71 11.05
N PHE A 198 4.03 15.09 10.67
CA PHE A 198 5.22 14.30 10.95
C PHE A 198 5.70 14.43 12.40
N ARG A 199 5.35 15.50 13.13
CA ARG A 199 5.54 15.54 14.59
C ARG A 199 4.66 14.52 15.28
N LYS A 200 3.39 14.45 14.89
CA LYS A 200 2.44 13.46 15.40
C LYS A 200 2.89 12.04 15.05
N LEU A 201 3.34 11.82 13.80
CA LEU A 201 3.90 10.54 13.37
C LEU A 201 5.13 10.12 14.20
N ALA A 202 6.03 11.07 14.52
CA ALA A 202 7.18 10.81 15.38
C ALA A 202 6.77 10.32 16.77
N GLU A 203 5.67 10.84 17.33
CA GLU A 203 5.17 10.42 18.63
C GLU A 203 4.53 9.02 18.58
N ILE A 204 3.71 8.76 17.56
CA ILE A 204 3.02 7.46 17.41
C ILE A 204 4.00 6.34 17.08
N GLY A 205 5.06 6.67 16.34
CA GLY A 205 6.06 5.73 15.87
C GLY A 205 7.24 5.50 16.79
N ASP A 206 7.38 6.25 17.90
CA ASP A 206 8.50 6.08 18.83
C ASP A 206 8.38 4.75 19.59
N LEU A 207 9.35 3.85 19.36
CA LEU A 207 9.37 2.52 19.97
C LEU A 207 9.36 2.56 21.50
N ARG A 208 9.88 3.64 22.10
CA ARG A 208 9.93 3.81 23.57
C ARG A 208 8.58 4.14 24.17
N LYS A 209 7.62 4.57 23.35
CA LYS A 209 6.25 4.90 23.77
C LYS A 209 5.28 3.73 23.61
N LEU A 210 5.72 2.62 23.00
CA LEU A 210 4.89 1.43 22.87
C LEU A 210 4.70 0.74 24.21
N SER A 211 3.48 0.26 24.45
CA SER A 211 3.24 -0.69 25.53
C SER A 211 3.99 -2.00 25.27
N ARG A 212 4.11 -2.84 26.30
CA ARG A 212 4.73 -4.15 26.15
C ARG A 212 3.99 -5.02 25.12
N GLU A 213 2.67 -5.00 25.14
CA GLU A 213 1.83 -5.77 24.22
C GLU A 213 1.99 -5.26 22.78
N GLU A 214 2.02 -3.95 22.59
CA GLU A 214 2.27 -3.33 21.29
C GLU A 214 3.66 -3.68 20.75
N LEU A 215 4.67 -3.67 21.61
CA LEU A 215 6.04 -4.03 21.25
C LEU A 215 6.14 -5.51 20.87
N GLU A 216 5.47 -6.40 21.60
CA GLU A 216 5.42 -7.83 21.28
C GLU A 216 4.77 -8.10 19.91
N LEU A 217 3.64 -7.43 19.61
CA LEU A 217 3.00 -7.50 18.29
C LEU A 217 3.91 -6.97 17.17
N TYR A 218 4.59 -5.85 17.41
CA TYR A 218 5.52 -5.27 16.46
C TYR A 218 6.73 -6.17 16.20
N ASP A 219 7.32 -6.75 17.25
CA ASP A 219 8.48 -7.64 17.13
C ASP A 219 8.14 -8.94 16.40
N GLU A 220 6.94 -9.50 16.61
CA GLU A 220 6.42 -10.63 15.84
C GLU A 220 6.32 -10.29 14.35
N ASP A 221 5.81 -9.10 14.04
CA ASP A 221 5.66 -8.62 12.67
C ASP A 221 6.99 -8.37 11.96
N ILE A 222 7.98 -7.86 12.69
CA ILE A 222 9.35 -7.71 12.22
C ILE A 222 9.98 -9.07 11.94
N LYS A 223 9.74 -10.06 12.80
CA LYS A 223 10.19 -11.43 12.56
C LYS A 223 9.55 -12.01 11.29
N ASN A 224 8.24 -11.87 11.12
CA ASN A 224 7.52 -12.32 9.92
C ASN A 224 8.08 -11.66 8.65
N MET A 225 8.38 -10.35 8.68
CA MET A 225 9.00 -9.65 7.57
C MET A 225 10.40 -10.20 7.25
N ARG A 226 11.23 -10.47 8.26
CA ARG A 226 12.56 -11.09 8.08
C ARG A 226 12.45 -12.48 7.46
N ASP A 227 11.47 -13.28 7.86
CA ASP A 227 11.23 -14.62 7.32
C ASP A 227 10.78 -14.55 5.84
N ILE A 228 9.93 -13.58 5.47
CA ILE A 228 9.56 -13.32 4.08
C ILE A 228 10.80 -12.95 3.25
N TYR A 229 11.65 -12.05 3.75
CA TYR A 229 12.87 -11.63 3.07
C TYR A 229 13.86 -12.80 2.89
N ALA A 230 14.07 -13.59 3.94
CA ALA A 230 14.94 -14.76 3.89
C ALA A 230 14.44 -15.80 2.87
N THR A 231 13.13 -16.07 2.86
CA THR A 231 12.49 -16.98 1.90
C THR A 231 12.66 -16.49 0.46
N ARG A 232 12.39 -15.19 0.22
CA ARG A 232 12.56 -14.59 -1.11
C ARG A 232 14.00 -14.69 -1.61
N LYS A 233 14.98 -14.36 -0.77
CA LYS A 233 16.40 -14.46 -1.14
C LYS A 233 16.82 -15.90 -1.45
N PHE A 234 16.27 -16.87 -0.72
CA PHE A 234 16.49 -18.29 -1.00
C PHE A 234 15.88 -18.70 -2.34
N ASP A 235 14.64 -18.31 -2.62
CA ASP A 235 13.94 -18.59 -3.89
C ASP A 235 14.69 -17.99 -5.09
N GLU A 236 15.16 -16.74 -4.99
CA GLU A 236 15.96 -16.05 -6.01
C GLU A 236 17.28 -16.81 -6.29
N LYS A 237 18.01 -17.20 -5.23
CA LYS A 237 19.26 -17.96 -5.38
C LYS A 237 19.03 -19.31 -6.05
N LYS A 238 18.00 -20.05 -5.62
CA LYS A 238 17.65 -21.36 -6.20
C LYS A 238 17.22 -21.22 -7.66
N GLY A 239 16.47 -20.16 -7.99
CA GLY A 239 16.09 -19.84 -9.37
C GLY A 239 17.30 -19.62 -10.27
N MET A 240 18.32 -18.88 -9.79
CA MET A 240 19.58 -18.68 -10.51
C MET A 240 20.36 -19.99 -10.69
N GLU A 241 20.46 -20.84 -9.66
CA GLU A 241 21.15 -22.13 -9.74
C GLU A 241 20.50 -23.06 -10.79
N ILE A 242 19.17 -23.18 -10.78
CA ILE A 242 18.42 -23.97 -11.78
C ILE A 242 18.61 -23.37 -13.19
N GLY A 243 18.62 -22.05 -13.32
CA GLY A 243 18.88 -21.35 -14.58
C GLY A 243 20.24 -21.71 -15.17
N MET A 244 21.30 -21.64 -14.35
CA MET A 244 22.67 -22.00 -14.74
C MET A 244 22.80 -23.48 -15.13
N GLU A 245 22.14 -24.40 -14.41
CA GLU A 245 22.15 -25.82 -14.77
C GLU A 245 21.46 -26.08 -16.12
N LYS A 246 20.31 -25.46 -16.37
CA LYS A 246 19.59 -25.57 -17.65
C LYS A 246 20.43 -25.02 -18.80
N GLU A 247 21.13 -23.90 -18.61
CA GLU A 247 22.01 -23.30 -19.62
C GLU A 247 23.22 -24.19 -19.92
N LYS A 248 23.85 -24.77 -18.90
CA LYS A 248 24.93 -25.76 -19.07
C LYS A 248 24.45 -26.98 -19.87
N LEU A 249 23.26 -27.52 -19.54
CA LEU A 249 22.67 -28.64 -20.26
C LEU A 249 22.31 -28.29 -21.72
N ALA A 250 21.83 -27.07 -21.98
CA ALA A 250 21.51 -26.60 -23.32
C ALA A 250 22.78 -26.40 -24.17
N THR A 251 23.86 -25.89 -23.57
CA THR A 251 25.16 -25.70 -24.24
C THR A 251 25.85 -27.03 -24.52
N ALA A 252 25.76 -28.00 -23.61
CA ALA A 252 26.29 -29.35 -23.81
C ALA A 252 25.52 -30.18 -24.86
N ARG A 253 24.34 -29.74 -25.27
CA ARG A 253 23.50 -30.37 -26.32
C ARG A 253 23.64 -29.70 -27.70
N ARG A 254 24.41 -28.62 -27.81
CA ARG A 254 24.79 -27.97 -29.09
C ARG A 254 26.15 -28.48 -29.53
#